data_AF-A0A534XXX8-F1
#
_entry.id   AF-A0A534XXX8-F1
#
_cell.length_a   1.000
_cell.length_b   1.000
_cell.length_c   1.000
_cell.angle_alpha   90.00
_cell.angle_beta   90.00
_cell.angle_gamma   90.00
#
_symmetry.space_group_name_H-M   'P 1'
#
loop_
_entity.id
_entity.type
_entity.pdbx_description
1 polymer ?
#
loop_
_entity_poly.entity_id
_entity_poly.type
_entity_poly.pdbx_seq_one_letter_code
_entity_poly.pdbx_strand_id
1 'polypeptide(L)' 'MEALQFWFEPASTYSYVAAMRIEEECARAGVTLEWKPFLLGPIFAAQQGIKDSPFNVNP' A
#
# COMPACT_ATOMS: atom_id res chain seq x y z
N MET A 1 14.33 18.30 3.53
CA MET A 1 12.89 18.08 3.76
C MET A 1 12.62 16.64 3.38
N GLU A 2 12.09 15.83 4.29
CA GLU A 2 11.86 14.41 4.02
C GLU A 2 10.60 14.25 3.15
N ALA A 3 10.65 13.38 2.14
CA ALA A 3 9.49 13.08 1.29
C ALA A 3 8.53 12.13 2.03
N LEU A 4 7.22 12.25 1.77
CA LEU A 4 6.23 11.30 2.23
C LEU A 4 6.34 10.02 1.40
N GLN A 5 6.71 8.91 2.04
CA GLN A 5 6.76 7.61 1.39
C GLN A 5 5.41 6.92 1.43
N PHE A 6 4.82 6.69 0.27
CA PHE A 6 3.59 5.95 0.13
C PHE A 6 3.89 4.50 -0.28
N TRP A 7 3.89 3.62 0.73
CA TRP A 7 4.05 2.17 0.54
C TRP A 7 2.71 1.54 0.20
N PHE A 8 2.62 0.89 -0.96
CA PHE A 8 1.36 0.33 -1.45
C PHE A 8 1.56 -0.96 -2.24
N GLU A 9 0.50 -1.76 -2.31
CA GLU A 9 0.43 -2.97 -3.12
C GLU A 9 -0.70 -2.79 -4.15
N PRO A 10 -0.46 -3.01 -5.47
CA PRO A 10 -1.45 -2.74 -6.52
C PRO A 10 -2.77 -3.52 -6.41
N ALA A 11 -2.77 -4.74 -5.88
CA ALA A 11 -3.96 -5.57 -5.68
C ALA A 11 -4.71 -5.28 -4.37
N SER A 12 -4.22 -4.35 -3.54
CA SER A 12 -4.82 -4.00 -2.26
C SER A 12 -5.98 -3.03 -2.47
N THR A 13 -7.20 -3.51 -2.23
CA THR A 13 -8.43 -2.70 -2.26
C THR A 13 -8.38 -1.52 -1.28
N TYR A 14 -7.67 -1.66 -0.16
CA TYR A 14 -7.42 -0.59 0.80
C TYR A 14 -6.42 0.45 0.26
N SER A 15 -5.32 -0.01 -0.34
CA SER A 15 -4.31 0.90 -0.92
C SER A 15 -4.88 1.72 -2.07
N TYR A 16 -5.81 1.14 -2.86
CA TYR A 16 -6.44 1.80 -3.99
C TYR A 16 -7.06 3.16 -3.63
N VAL A 17 -7.90 3.21 -2.58
CA VAL A 17 -8.59 4.45 -2.21
C VAL A 17 -7.59 5.53 -1.74
N ALA A 18 -6.50 5.13 -1.09
CA ALA A 18 -5.45 6.06 -0.69
C ALA A 18 -4.64 6.55 -1.90
N ALA A 19 -4.26 5.65 -2.83
CA ALA A 19 -3.53 5.99 -4.05
C ALA A 19 -4.30 7.00 -4.92
N MET A 20 -5.63 6.90 -4.97
CA MET A 20 -6.51 7.83 -5.69
C MET A 20 -6.57 9.24 -5.09
N ARG A 21 -6.02 9.47 -3.90
CA ARG A 21 -6.11 10.75 -3.17
C ARG A 21 -4.75 11.35 -2.84
N ILE A 22 -3.72 10.52 -2.68
CA ILE A 22 -2.47 10.92 -2.04
C ILE A 22 -1.72 12.03 -2.78
N GLU A 23 -1.79 12.08 -4.12
CA GLU A 23 -1.15 13.13 -4.92
C GLU A 23 -1.73 14.52 -4.60
N GLU A 24 -3.06 14.66 -4.61
CA GLU A 24 -3.74 15.93 -4.32
C GLU A 24 -3.51 16.38 -2.86
N GLU A 25 -3.52 15.44 -1.92
CA GLU A 25 -3.27 15.73 -0.51
C GLU A 25 -1.81 16.17 -0.26
N CYS A 26 -0.84 15.52 -0.93
CA CYS A 26 0.56 15.95 -0.85
C CYS A 26 0.76 17.34 -1.45
N ALA A 27 0.12 17.63 -2.59
CA ALA A 27 0.15 18.95 -3.21
C ALA A 27 -0.44 20.03 -2.29
N ARG A 28 -1.59 19.74 -1.64
CA ARG A 28 -2.23 20.67 -0.69
C ARG A 28 -1.36 20.95 0.53
N ALA A 29 -0.63 19.94 1.01
CA ALA A 29 0.26 20.06 2.16
C ALA A 29 1.66 20.62 1.80
N GLY A 30 1.98 20.78 0.51
CA GLY A 30 3.30 21.22 0.05
C GLY A 30 4.41 20.20 0.33
N VAL A 31 4.08 18.91 0.40
CA VAL A 31 5.04 17.82 0.65
C VAL A 31 5.33 17.03 -0.62
N THR A 32 6.57 16.59 -0.79
CA THR A 32 6.95 15.70 -1.90
C THR A 32 6.45 14.28 -1.63
N LEU A 33 5.81 13.68 -2.62
CA LEU A 33 5.38 12.28 -2.60
C LEU A 33 6.45 11.37 -3.20
N GLU A 34 6.78 10.27 -2.53
CA GLU A 34 7.61 9.19 -3.04
C GLU A 34 6.83 7.87 -3.05
N TRP A 35 6.69 7.27 -4.23
CA TRP A 35 5.99 5.99 -4.42
C TRP A 35 6.88 4.79 -4.05
N LYS A 36 6.37 3.88 -3.22
CA LYS A 36 7.07 2.66 -2.78
C LYS A 36 6.21 1.40 -3.01
N PRO A 37 6.13 0.88 -4.25
CA PRO A 37 5.37 -0.34 -4.50
C PRO A 37 6.04 -1.55 -3.83
N PHE A 38 5.24 -2.44 -3.26
CA PHE A 38 5.71 -3.71 -2.68
C PHE A 38 4.68 -4.83 -2.88
N LEU A 39 5.03 -6.05 -2.47
CA LEU A 39 4.14 -7.21 -2.56
C LEU A 39 3.78 -7.73 -1.17
N LEU A 40 2.49 -7.78 -0.86
CA LEU A 40 1.97 -8.32 0.40
C LEU A 40 2.00 -9.85 0.45
N GLY A 41 1.78 -10.53 -0.68
CA GLY A 41 1.76 -12.00 -0.75
C GLY A 41 3.01 -12.67 -0.14
N PRO A 42 4.24 -12.27 -0.52
CA PRO A 42 5.47 -12.78 0.11
C PRO A 42 5.55 -12.51 1.61
N ILE A 43 5.05 -11.37 2.08
CA ILE A 43 5.04 -11.01 3.51
C ILE A 43 4.07 -11.90 4.27
N PHE A 44 2.85 -12.10 3.76
CA PHE A 44 1.86 -13.00 4.35
C PHE A 44 2.35 -14.44 4.38
N ALA A 45 2.98 -14.93 3.31
CA ALA A 45 3.56 -16.25 3.27
C ALA A 45 4.67 -16.44 4.31
N ALA A 46 5.59 -15.46 4.44
CA ALA A 46 6.71 -15.54 5.36
C ALA A 46 6.31 -15.34 6.83
N GLN A 47 5.38 -14.44 7.12
CA GLN A 47 5.03 -14.05 8.50
C GLN A 47 3.82 -14.80 9.07
N GLN A 48 2.88 -15.20 8.20
CA GLN A 48 1.59 -15.78 8.62
C GLN A 48 1.35 -17.17 8.02
N GLY A 49 2.24 -17.66 7.14
CA GLY A 49 2.08 -18.95 6.46
C GLY A 49 0.92 -19.00 5.47
N ILE A 50 0.30 -17.86 5.15
CA ILE A 50 -0.82 -17.74 4.23
C ILE A 50 -0.30 -17.90 2.80
N LYS A 51 -0.81 -18.89 2.07
CA LYS A 51 -0.41 -19.23 0.69
C LYS A 51 -1.49 -18.94 -0.36
N ASP A 52 -2.61 -18.39 0.09
CA ASP A 52 -3.77 -18.03 -0.75
C ASP A 52 -4.21 -16.59 -0.39
N SER A 53 -5.24 -16.07 -1.05
CA SER A 53 -5.82 -14.76 -0.72
C SER A 53 -6.13 -14.64 0.78
N PRO A 54 -5.73 -13.53 1.46
CA PRO A 54 -6.07 -13.28 2.85
C PRO A 54 -7.59 -13.27 3.08
N PHE A 55 -8.35 -12.90 2.04
CA PHE A 55 -9.82 -12.90 2.07
C PHE A 55 -10.44 -14.29 1.94
N ASN A 56 -9.71 -15.28 1.43
CA ASN A 56 -10.18 -16.68 1.43
C ASN A 56 -9.94 -17.35 2.78
N VAL A 57 -8.80 -17.06 3.42
CA VAL A 57 -8.43 -17.65 4.72
C VAL A 57 -9.18 -16.99 5.89
N ASN A 58 -9.58 -15.73 5.75
CA ASN A 58 -10.40 -15.00 6.73
C ASN A 58 -11.49 -14.16 6.02
N PRO A 59 -12.61 -14.79 5.65
CA PRO A 59 -13.70 -14.15 4.91
C PRO A 59 -14.50 -13.13 5.72
#